data_AF-A0AAP8MBP3-F1
#
_entry.id   AF-A0AAP8MBP3-F1
#
_cell.length_a   1.000
_cell.length_b   1.000
_cell.length_c   1.000
_cell.angle_alpha   90.00
_cell.angle_beta   90.00
_cell.angle_gamma   90.00
#
_symmetry.space_group_name_H-M   'P 1'
#
loop_
_entity.id
_entity.type
_entity.pdbx_description
1 polymer ?
#
loop_
_entity_poly.entity_id
_entity_poly.type
_entity_poly.pdbx_seq_one_letter_code
_entity_poly.pdbx_strand_id
1 'polypeptide(L)'
;MAIVDTFTKLIFGEEDRYSHRELRIIQAFRSVDTNVVLDSHRDMGAYLRALGVQEMIRLVARVQQWLANDEPVVPEAGVMNQSGDGALGRQVH
;
A
#
# COMPACT_ATOMS: atom_id res chain seq x y z
N MET A 1 -4.64 -9.81 7.60
CA MET A 1 -5.10 -9.15 8.84
C MET A 1 -5.28 -7.65 8.63
N ALA A 2 -4.23 -6.87 8.35
CA ALA A 2 -4.28 -5.39 8.30
C ALA A 2 -5.45 -4.73 7.55
N ILE A 3 -5.93 -5.27 6.42
CA ILE A 3 -7.08 -4.70 5.69
C ILE A 3 -8.37 -4.81 6.51
N VAL A 4 -8.61 -5.97 7.10
CA VAL A 4 -9.80 -6.22 7.94
C VAL A 4 -9.73 -5.35 9.20
N ASP A 5 -8.56 -5.21 9.81
CA ASP A 5 -8.37 -4.33 10.96
C ASP A 5 -8.66 -2.87 10.61
N THR A 6 -8.18 -2.40 9.45
CA THR A 6 -8.43 -1.03 8.96
C THR A 6 -9.93 -0.79 8.72
N PHE A 7 -10.62 -1.76 8.09
CA PHE A 7 -12.06 -1.67 7.85
C PHE A 7 -12.85 -1.71 9.15
N THR A 8 -12.40 -2.50 10.12
CA THR A 8 -13.01 -2.56 11.46
C THR A 8 -12.91 -1.20 12.15
N LYS A 9 -11.75 -0.55 12.09
CA LYS A 9 -11.58 0.83 12.61
C LYS A 9 -12.47 1.84 11.92
N LEU A 10 -12.57 1.80 10.58
CA LEU A 10 -13.49 2.65 9.82
C LEU A 10 -14.94 2.44 10.24
N ILE A 11 -15.35 1.17 10.40
CA ILE A 11 -16.68 0.81 10.90
C ILE A 11 -16.90 1.46 12.28
N PHE A 12 -16.02 1.20 13.24
CA PHE A 12 -16.23 1.67 14.62
C PHE A 12 -15.91 3.14 14.87
N GLY A 13 -15.41 3.87 13.86
CA GLY A 13 -15.06 5.28 14.01
C GLY A 13 -13.85 5.50 14.91
N GLU A 14 -12.93 4.52 14.97
CA GLU A 14 -11.67 4.61 15.71
C GLU A 14 -10.64 5.43 14.90
N GLU A 15 -10.99 6.67 14.59
CA GLU A 15 -10.28 7.55 13.65
C GLU A 15 -9.06 8.26 14.26
N ASP A 16 -8.81 8.07 15.56
CA ASP A 16 -7.91 8.96 16.32
C ASP A 16 -6.50 9.05 15.72
N ARG A 17 -5.94 7.95 15.16
CA ARG A 17 -4.81 7.95 14.20
C ARG A 17 -4.76 6.68 13.33
N TYR A 18 -4.89 6.83 12.02
CA TYR A 18 -4.50 5.78 11.07
C TYR A 18 -2.97 5.78 10.88
N SER A 19 -2.36 4.60 10.97
CA SER A 19 -0.97 4.38 10.60
C SER A 19 -0.76 4.54 9.09
N HIS A 20 0.49 4.72 8.66
CA HIS A 20 0.82 4.84 7.23
C HIS A 20 0.31 3.65 6.40
N ARG A 21 0.36 2.44 6.97
CA ARG A 21 -0.16 1.22 6.33
C ARG A 21 -1.68 1.26 6.18
N GLU A 22 -2.40 1.72 7.20
CA GLU A 22 -3.86 1.86 7.17
C GLU A 22 -4.30 2.95 6.19
N LEU A 23 -3.56 4.06 6.11
CA LEU A 23 -3.80 5.11 5.11
C LEU A 23 -3.61 4.60 3.67
N ARG A 24 -2.59 3.76 3.41
CA ARG A 24 -2.45 3.09 2.10
C ARG A 24 -3.61 2.15 1.80
N ILE A 25 -4.10 1.42 2.79
CA ILE A 25 -5.29 0.56 2.63
C ILE A 25 -6.53 1.40 2.32
N ILE A 26 -6.71 2.54 2.98
CA ILE A 26 -7.81 3.48 2.71
C ILE A 26 -7.70 4.04 1.29
N GLN A 27 -6.50 4.39 0.83
CA GLN A 27 -6.26 4.86 -0.54
C GLN A 27 -6.54 3.77 -1.58
N ALA A 28 -6.10 2.55 -1.31
CA ALA A 28 -6.42 1.38 -2.14
C ALA A 28 -7.93 1.17 -2.23
N PHE A 29 -8.63 1.27 -1.10
CA PHE A 29 -10.09 1.16 -1.06
C PHE A 29 -10.77 2.21 -1.94
N ARG A 30 -10.37 3.49 -1.83
CA ARG A 30 -10.87 4.56 -2.72
C ARG A 30 -10.59 4.30 -4.19
N SER A 31 -9.51 3.60 -4.51
CA SER A 31 -9.11 3.32 -5.89
C SER A 31 -9.90 2.17 -6.52
N VAL A 32 -10.34 1.19 -5.72
CA VAL A 32 -11.03 -0.01 -6.23
C VAL A 32 -12.56 0.07 -6.16
N ASP A 33 -13.11 1.05 -5.42
CA ASP A 33 -14.55 1.23 -5.25
C ASP A 33 -14.94 2.71 -5.39
N THR A 34 -15.61 3.03 -6.50
CA THR A 34 -15.99 4.41 -6.84
C THR A 34 -16.99 5.02 -5.87
N ASN A 35 -17.72 4.20 -5.10
CA ASN A 35 -18.74 4.68 -4.17
C ASN A 35 -18.14 5.49 -3.02
N VAL A 36 -16.86 5.31 -2.72
CA VAL A 36 -16.20 5.90 -1.55
C VAL A 36 -15.10 6.91 -1.89
N VAL A 37 -14.95 7.29 -3.17
CA VAL A 37 -13.82 8.10 -3.67
C VAL A 37 -13.70 9.44 -2.95
N LEU A 38 -14.84 10.10 -2.68
CA LEU A 38 -14.92 11.42 -2.06
C LEU A 38 -15.48 11.39 -0.63
N ASP A 39 -15.76 10.19 -0.11
CA ASP A 39 -16.42 10.03 1.18
C ASP A 39 -15.51 10.40 2.34
N SER A 40 -16.11 10.82 3.46
CA SER A 40 -15.42 10.89 4.73
C SER A 40 -15.14 9.48 5.26
N HIS A 41 -14.15 9.31 6.13
CA HIS A 41 -13.88 8.01 6.77
C HIS A 41 -15.10 7.46 7.53
N ARG A 42 -15.89 8.34 8.16
CA ARG A 42 -17.18 8.01 8.76
C ARG A 42 -18.17 7.42 7.75
N ASP A 43 -18.31 8.03 6.58
CA ASP A 43 -19.23 7.56 5.53
C ASP A 43 -18.75 6.24 4.91
N MET A 44 -17.43 6.09 4.73
CA MET A 44 -16.80 4.82 4.35
C MET A 44 -17.10 3.71 5.36
N GLY A 45 -17.08 4.02 6.67
CA GLY A 45 -17.46 3.10 7.73
C GLY A 45 -18.94 2.68 7.66
N ALA A 46 -19.83 3.63 7.36
CA ALA A 46 -21.25 3.35 7.17
C ALA A 46 -21.48 2.46 5.94
N TYR A 47 -20.78 2.72 4.83
CA TYR A 47 -20.81 1.88 3.63
C TYR A 47 -20.35 0.45 3.95
N LEU A 48 -19.20 0.30 4.63
CA LEU A 48 -18.67 -1.02 5.02
C LEU A 48 -19.64 -1.81 5.91
N ARG A 49 -20.39 -1.14 6.81
CA ARG A 49 -21.44 -1.78 7.62
C ARG A 49 -22.63 -2.28 6.80
N ALA A 50 -22.93 -1.63 5.69
CA ALA A 50 -24.05 -1.99 4.83
C ALA A 50 -23.74 -3.17 3.89
N LEU A 51 -22.46 -3.49 3.68
CA LEU A 51 -22.04 -4.60 2.83
C LEU A 51 -22.40 -5.96 3.45
N GLY A 52 -22.93 -6.85 2.62
CA GLY A 52 -23.00 -8.26 2.93
C GLY A 52 -21.62 -8.91 2.96
N VAL A 53 -21.51 -10.09 3.59
CA VAL A 53 -20.24 -10.83 3.72
C VAL A 53 -19.59 -11.13 2.37
N GLN A 54 -20.38 -11.50 1.36
CA GLN A 54 -19.86 -11.77 0.01
C GLN A 54 -19.26 -10.52 -0.65
N GLU A 55 -19.89 -9.37 -0.47
CA GLU A 55 -19.41 -8.09 -1.00
C GLU A 55 -18.13 -7.66 -0.29
N MET A 56 -18.08 -7.82 1.04
CA MET A 56 -16.89 -7.58 1.85
C MET A 56 -15.71 -8.45 1.40
N ILE A 57 -15.92 -9.76 1.17
CA ILE A 57 -14.86 -10.66 0.68
C ILE A 57 -14.31 -10.18 -0.67
N ARG A 58 -15.19 -9.82 -1.61
CA ARG A 58 -14.79 -9.31 -2.93
C ARG A 58 -14.07 -7.98 -2.85
N LEU A 59 -14.48 -7.10 -1.94
CA LEU A 59 -13.84 -5.82 -1.71
C LEU A 59 -12.43 -6.01 -1.15
N VAL A 60 -12.30 -6.83 -0.11
CA VAL A 60 -11.00 -7.16 0.48
C VAL A 60 -10.05 -7.77 -0.55
N ALA A 61 -10.53 -8.70 -1.39
CA ALA A 61 -9.73 -9.28 -2.46
C ALA A 61 -9.24 -8.23 -3.48
N ARG A 62 -10.09 -7.28 -3.88
CA ARG A 62 -9.71 -6.19 -4.79
C ARG A 62 -8.68 -5.25 -4.16
N VAL A 63 -8.86 -4.88 -2.89
CA VAL A 63 -7.88 -4.06 -2.16
C VAL A 63 -6.54 -4.79 -2.03
N GLN A 64 -6.54 -6.09 -1.74
CA GLN A 64 -5.31 -6.90 -1.72
C GLN A 64 -4.58 -6.89 -3.06
N GLN A 65 -5.31 -7.09 -4.16
CA GLN A 65 -4.73 -7.08 -5.51
C GLN A 65 -4.13 -5.71 -5.86
N TRP A 66 -4.84 -4.62 -5.54
CA TRP A 66 -4.33 -3.28 -5.77
C TRP A 66 -3.03 -3.03 -5.00
N LEU A 67 -2.99 -3.38 -3.71
CA LEU A 67 -1.79 -3.23 -2.88
C LEU A 67 -0.61 -4.08 -3.34
N ALA A 68 -0.86 -5.26 -3.93
CA ALA A 68 0.19 -6.10 -4.49
C ALA A 68 0.76 -5.53 -5.80
N ASN A 69 -0.06 -4.82 -6.59
CA ASN A 69 0.36 -4.21 -7.85
C ASN A 69 1.00 -2.82 -7.67
N ASP A 70 0.71 -2.14 -6.56
CA ASP A 70 1.27 -0.82 -6.21
C ASP A 70 2.63 -0.92 -5.51
N GLU A 71 3.15 -2.13 -5.28
CA GLU A 71 4.52 -2.29 -4.77
C GLU A 71 5.51 -1.85 -5.86
N PRO A 72 6.33 -0.80 -5.61
CA PRO A 72 7.33 -0.40 -6.58
C PRO A 72 8.30 -1.57 -6.76
N VAL A 73 8.27 -2.18 -7.94
CA VAL A 73 9.41 -2.94 -8.45
C VAL A 73 10.56 -1.94 -8.49
N VAL A 74 11.35 -1.87 -7.43
CA VAL A 74 12.65 -1.21 -7.47
C VAL A 74 13.44 -2.06 -8.47
N PRO A 75 13.77 -1.56 -9.68
CA PRO A 75 14.80 -2.23 -10.45
C PRO A 75 16.05 -2.12 -9.58
N GLU A 76 16.63 -3.26 -9.21
CA GLU A 76 17.93 -3.31 -8.56
C GLU A 76 18.86 -2.41 -9.36
N ALA A 77 19.17 -1.24 -8.79
CA ALA A 77 20.12 -0.32 -9.36
C ALA A 77 21.41 -1.11 -9.49
N GLY A 78 21.78 -1.41 -10.75
CA GLY A 78 22.94 -2.20 -11.09
C GLY A 78 24.12 -1.72 -10.27
N VAL A 79 24.72 -2.66 -9.55
CA VAL A 79 25.98 -2.50 -8.83
C VAL A 79 26.99 -1.92 -9.82
N MET A 80 27.17 -0.60 -9.77
CA MET A 80 28.21 0.09 -10.52
C MET A 80 29.53 -0.27 -9.83
N ASN A 81 30.12 -1.36 -10.33
CA ASN A 81 31.41 -1.89 -9.94
C ASN A 81 32.49 -0.83 -10.21
N GLN A 82 32.75 0.05 -9.24
CA GLN A 82 33.93 0.90 -9.22
C GLN A 82 35.11 0.05 -8.71
N SER A 83 35.61 -0.83 -9.58
CA SER A 83 36.94 -1.43 -9.44
C SER A 83 37.98 -0.35 -9.72
N GLY A 84 38.33 0.41 -8.68
CA GLY A 84 39.49 1.29 -8.67
C GLY A 84 40.56 0.71 -7.74
N ASP A 85 41.17 -0.41 -8.14
CA ASP A 85 42.36 -0.95 -7.49
C ASP A 85 43.45 -1.15 -8.55
N GLY A 86 44.64 -0.62 -8.29
CA GLY A 86 45.78 -0.72 -9.19
C GLY A 86 46.85 0.34 -8.95
N ALA A 87 47.45 0.34 -7.77
CA ALA A 87 48.70 1.03 -7.53
C ALA A 87 49.89 0.32 -8.24
N LEU A 88 50.91 1.12 -8.60
CA LEU A 88 52.34 0.77 -8.84
C LEU A 88 52.74 0.24 -10.22
N GLY A 89 53.60 1.00 -10.92
CA GLY A 89 54.27 0.56 -12.15
C GLY A 89 55.33 1.54 -12.67
N ARG A 90 56.49 1.56 -12.00
CA ARG A 90 57.76 2.17 -12.42
C ARG A 90 58.26 1.53 -13.73
N GLN A 91 58.56 2.29 -14.79
CA GLN A 91 59.78 2.07 -15.59
C GLN A 91 60.12 3.19 -16.58
N VAL A 92 61.43 3.39 -16.68
CA VAL A 92 62.24 4.21 -17.57
C VAL A 92 62.01 3.94 -19.07
N HIS A 93 62.11 4.99 -19.89
CA HIS A 93 63.16 5.08 -20.91
C HIS A 93 63.38 6.53 -21.34
#